data_AF-A0A919XI61-F1
#
_entry.id   AF-A0A919XI61-F1
#
_cell.length_a   1.000
_cell.length_b   1.000
_cell.length_c   1.000
_cell.angle_alpha   90.00
_cell.angle_beta   90.00
_cell.angle_gamma   90.00
#
_symmetry.space_group_name_H-M   'P 1'
#
loop_
_entity.id
_entity.type
_entity.pdbx_description
1 polymer ?
#
loop_
_entity_poly.entity_id
_entity_poly.type
_entity_poly.pdbx_seq_one_letter_code
_entity_poly.pdbx_strand_id
1 'polypeptide(L)'
;MTSYLVKPPIDLGEATVQNYKKSLNLASRLYLRADADDKKTISGMISDCEYAIEWLSTGRRPGNKRGIERRAAYQRERLVDPLKMQAYVQNSKAGSPSNLTEWQRFQIQDALSRLSDRERECYVLAHGECFSFSYIADLLGISRSSVEEYVERAQRKISEDLQSSLFLIS
;
A
#
# COMPACT_ATOMS: atom_id res chain seq x y z
N MET A 1 -48.25 9.81 -19.09
CA MET A 1 -47.07 8.95 -18.89
C MET A 1 -46.07 9.28 -20.00
N THR A 2 -45.32 10.37 -19.85
CA THR A 2 -44.33 10.82 -20.84
C THR A 2 -43.03 10.08 -20.56
N SER A 3 -42.76 9.03 -21.35
CA SER A 3 -41.48 8.32 -21.36
C SER A 3 -40.39 9.29 -21.81
N TYR A 4 -39.53 9.72 -20.89
CA TYR A 4 -38.31 10.45 -21.25
C TYR A 4 -37.42 9.51 -22.05
N LEU A 5 -37.38 9.69 -23.37
CA LEU A 5 -36.39 9.05 -24.24
C LEU A 5 -35.02 9.63 -23.90
N VAL A 6 -34.30 8.97 -23.00
CA VAL A 6 -32.86 9.21 -22.80
C VAL A 6 -32.19 8.84 -24.11
N LYS A 7 -31.69 9.83 -24.84
CA LYS A 7 -30.91 9.58 -26.06
C LYS A 7 -29.70 8.70 -25.68
N PRO A 8 -29.38 7.68 -26.49
CA PRO A 8 -28.23 6.84 -26.20
C PRO A 8 -26.96 7.69 -26.13
N PRO A 9 -26.02 7.36 -25.22
CA PRO A 9 -24.76 8.06 -25.14
C PRO A 9 -24.06 8.00 -26.50
N ILE A 10 -23.59 9.16 -26.95
CA ILE A 10 -22.88 9.28 -28.23
C ILE A 10 -21.53 8.60 -28.06
N ASP A 11 -21.37 7.45 -28.70
CA ASP A 11 -20.07 6.77 -28.77
C ASP A 11 -19.18 7.51 -29.78
N LEU A 12 -18.05 8.03 -29.29
CA LEU A 12 -17.05 8.71 -30.10
C LEU A 12 -15.97 7.75 -30.61
N GLY A 13 -16.00 6.48 -30.19
CA GLY A 13 -14.99 5.47 -30.50
C GLY A 13 -13.77 5.55 -29.58
N GLU A 14 -12.63 5.06 -30.08
CA GLU A 14 -11.39 4.94 -29.29
C GLU A 14 -10.88 6.27 -28.72
N ALA A 15 -10.12 6.20 -27.63
CA ALA A 15 -9.54 7.35 -26.93
C ALA A 15 -8.38 7.99 -27.73
N THR A 16 -8.72 8.71 -28.80
CA THR A 16 -7.79 9.42 -29.68
C THR A 16 -7.84 10.93 -29.45
N VAL A 17 -6.75 11.65 -29.78
CA VAL A 17 -6.70 13.12 -29.69
C VAL A 17 -7.88 13.78 -30.41
N GLN A 18 -8.27 13.26 -31.58
CA GLN A 18 -9.38 13.81 -32.36
C GLN A 18 -10.72 13.60 -31.67
N ASN A 19 -10.92 12.46 -31.01
CA ASN A 19 -12.15 12.19 -30.28
C ASN A 19 -12.24 13.04 -29.01
N TYR A 20 -11.15 13.26 -28.28
CA TYR A 20 -11.14 14.23 -27.17
C TYR A 20 -11.44 15.65 -27.64
N LYS A 21 -10.95 16.09 -28.81
CA LYS A 21 -11.32 17.40 -29.39
C LYS A 21 -12.81 17.50 -29.72
N LYS A 22 -13.43 16.41 -30.19
CA LYS A 22 -14.88 16.34 -30.40
C LYS A 22 -15.64 16.42 -29.08
N SER A 23 -15.22 15.68 -28.05
CA SER A 23 -15.79 15.74 -26.69
C SER A 23 -15.69 17.15 -26.11
N LEU A 24 -14.53 17.79 -26.23
CA LEU A 24 -14.32 19.17 -25.79
C LEU A 24 -15.30 20.14 -26.47
N ASN A 25 -15.44 20.04 -27.80
CA ASN A 25 -16.38 20.87 -28.55
C ASN A 25 -17.84 20.64 -28.13
N LEU A 26 -18.22 19.39 -27.81
CA LEU A 26 -19.56 19.07 -27.31
C LEU A 26 -19.76 19.67 -25.91
N ALA A 27 -18.81 19.45 -25.00
CA ALA A 27 -18.85 19.97 -23.63
C ALA A 27 -18.93 21.50 -23.61
N SER A 28 -18.14 22.19 -24.45
CA SER A 28 -18.20 23.66 -24.59
C SER A 28 -19.56 24.16 -25.06
N ARG A 29 -20.23 23.44 -25.99
CA ARG A 29 -21.60 23.78 -26.40
C ARG A 29 -22.62 23.56 -25.29
N LEU A 30 -22.45 22.51 -24.50
CA LEU A 30 -23.31 22.23 -23.34
C LEU A 30 -23.12 23.30 -22.26
N TYR A 31 -21.88 23.70 -22.00
CA TYR A 31 -21.55 24.74 -21.02
C TYR A 31 -22.28 26.07 -21.31
N LEU A 32 -22.38 26.45 -22.58
CA LEU A 32 -23.09 27.67 -23.00
C LEU A 32 -24.60 27.62 -22.73
N ARG A 33 -25.20 26.42 -22.67
CA ARG A 33 -26.64 26.19 -22.51
C ARG A 33 -27.03 25.70 -21.12
N ALA A 34 -26.05 25.47 -20.25
CA ALA A 34 -26.24 24.88 -18.93
C ALA A 34 -26.58 25.93 -17.86
N ASP A 35 -27.29 25.47 -16.83
CA ASP A 35 -27.56 26.24 -15.62
C ASP A 35 -26.31 26.34 -14.72
N ALA A 36 -26.36 27.18 -13.70
CA ALA A 36 -25.20 27.52 -12.86
C ALA A 36 -24.55 26.28 -12.19
N ASP A 37 -25.35 25.32 -11.73
CA ASP A 37 -24.85 24.09 -11.09
C ASP A 37 -24.18 23.16 -12.11
N ASP A 38 -24.80 22.96 -13.27
CA ASP A 38 -24.28 22.12 -14.34
C ASP A 38 -23.01 22.71 -14.96
N LYS A 39 -22.91 24.05 -15.03
CA LYS A 39 -21.70 24.73 -15.51
C LYS A 39 -20.45 24.33 -14.74
N LYS A 40 -20.54 24.15 -13.41
CA LYS A 40 -19.38 23.73 -12.61
C LYS A 40 -18.89 22.34 -13.03
N THR A 41 -19.82 21.40 -13.18
CA THR A 41 -19.52 20.03 -13.61
C THR A 41 -18.97 19.99 -15.02
N ILE A 42 -19.60 20.70 -15.96
CA ILE A 42 -19.17 20.76 -17.37
C ILE A 42 -17.82 21.47 -17.49
N SER A 43 -17.53 22.49 -16.68
CA SER A 43 -16.22 23.12 -16.64
C SER A 43 -15.12 22.13 -16.26
N GLY A 44 -15.38 21.21 -15.31
CA GLY A 44 -14.45 20.14 -14.98
C GLY A 44 -14.21 19.21 -16.17
N MET A 45 -15.29 18.80 -16.85
CA MET A 45 -15.20 17.95 -18.05
C MET A 45 -14.38 18.60 -19.18
N ILE A 46 -14.51 19.92 -19.36
CA ILE A 46 -13.73 20.71 -20.32
C ILE A 46 -12.24 20.64 -19.95
N SER A 47 -11.90 20.94 -18.69
CA SER A 47 -10.51 20.91 -18.20
C SER A 47 -9.88 19.52 -18.32
N ASP A 48 -10.63 18.46 -18.07
CA ASP A 48 -10.14 17.08 -18.22
C ASP A 48 -9.86 16.75 -19.70
N CYS A 49 -10.73 17.17 -20.62
CA CYS A 49 -10.50 16.99 -22.05
C CYS A 49 -9.28 17.78 -22.53
N GLU A 50 -9.11 19.03 -22.10
CA GLU A 50 -7.94 19.85 -22.42
C GLU A 50 -6.65 19.20 -21.90
N TYR A 51 -6.67 18.69 -20.67
CA TYR A 51 -5.56 17.96 -20.06
C TYR A 51 -5.17 16.72 -20.87
N ALA A 52 -6.16 15.90 -21.25
CA ALA A 52 -5.93 14.71 -22.06
C ALA A 52 -5.39 15.05 -23.45
N ILE A 53 -5.92 16.10 -24.10
CA ILE A 53 -5.44 16.56 -25.41
C ILE A 53 -3.99 17.02 -25.34
N GLU A 54 -3.61 17.82 -24.34
CA GLU A 54 -2.24 18.29 -24.17
C GLU A 54 -1.29 17.10 -23.92
N TRP A 55 -1.68 16.15 -23.08
CA TRP A 55 -0.87 14.96 -22.81
C TRP A 55 -0.65 14.11 -24.06
N LEU A 56 -1.73 13.80 -24.79
CA LEU A 56 -1.67 12.95 -25.97
C LEU A 56 -0.97 13.63 -27.16
N SER A 57 -1.05 14.96 -27.27
CA SER A 57 -0.41 15.71 -28.35
C SER A 57 1.09 15.94 -28.10
N THR A 58 1.49 16.17 -26.85
CA THR A 58 2.87 16.52 -26.49
C THR A 58 3.67 15.33 -25.98
N GLY A 59 3.01 14.25 -25.54
CA GLY A 59 3.62 13.13 -24.83
C GLY A 59 4.19 13.51 -23.45
N ARG A 60 3.86 14.70 -22.94
CA ARG A 60 4.40 15.25 -21.69
C ARG A 60 3.27 15.62 -20.75
N ARG A 61 3.55 15.60 -19.45
CA ARG A 61 2.58 16.02 -18.43
C ARG A 61 2.20 17.50 -18.63
N PRO A 62 0.91 17.82 -18.83
CA PRO A 62 0.40 19.18 -18.90
C PRO A 62 0.80 20.02 -17.69
N GLY A 63 1.18 21.26 -17.93
CA GLY A 63 1.61 22.20 -16.90
C GLY A 63 3.03 22.00 -16.36
N ASN A 64 3.74 20.92 -16.74
CA ASN A 64 5.11 20.70 -16.30
C ASN A 64 6.12 21.12 -17.38
N LYS A 65 6.81 22.25 -17.18
CA LYS A 65 7.81 22.77 -18.14
C LYS A 65 9.07 21.90 -18.24
N ARG A 66 9.35 21.06 -17.24
CA ARG A 66 10.56 20.23 -17.15
C ARG A 66 10.20 18.76 -17.37
N GLY A 67 11.05 18.03 -18.10
CA GLY A 67 10.85 16.61 -18.32
C GLY A 67 11.10 15.77 -17.05
N ILE A 68 10.74 14.49 -17.12
CA ILE A 68 10.84 13.56 -15.98
C ILE A 68 12.28 13.30 -15.54
N GLU A 69 13.25 13.58 -16.41
CA GLU A 69 14.68 13.51 -16.14
C GLU A 69 15.16 14.64 -15.21
N ARG A 70 14.44 15.78 -15.17
CA ARG A 70 14.78 16.94 -14.33
C ARG A 70 13.78 17.12 -13.18
N ARG A 71 13.63 16.09 -12.34
CA ARG A 71 12.83 16.14 -11.10
C ARG A 71 13.41 17.16 -10.11
N ALA A 72 12.53 17.84 -9.38
CA ALA A 72 12.93 18.70 -8.26
C ALA A 72 13.46 17.86 -7.08
N ALA A 73 14.24 18.45 -6.17
CA ALA A 73 14.87 17.74 -5.04
C ALA A 73 13.84 16.95 -4.21
N TYR A 74 12.72 17.58 -3.83
CA TYR A 74 11.62 16.94 -3.11
C TYR A 74 10.91 15.80 -3.87
N GLN A 75 11.04 15.73 -5.19
CA GLN A 75 10.51 14.61 -5.99
C GLN A 75 11.50 13.44 -6.10
N ARG A 76 12.79 13.70 -5.83
CA ARG A 76 13.84 12.66 -5.76
C ARG A 76 13.91 12.07 -4.36
N GLU A 77 13.74 12.90 -3.35
CA GLU A 77 13.82 12.52 -1.95
C GLU A 77 12.52 11.82 -1.52
N ARG A 78 12.62 10.54 -1.17
CA ARG A 78 11.58 9.81 -0.46
C ARG A 78 12.01 9.73 0.99
N LEU A 79 11.15 10.18 1.90
CA LEU A 79 11.33 9.95 3.33
C LEU A 79 11.19 8.44 3.56
N VAL A 80 12.32 7.81 3.87
CA VAL A 80 12.41 6.38 4.19
C VAL A 80 13.11 6.26 5.52
N ASP A 81 12.60 5.39 6.38
CA ASP A 81 13.24 5.02 7.63
C ASP A 81 14.69 4.53 7.36
N PRO A 82 15.72 5.14 7.98
CA PRO A 82 17.10 4.73 7.81
C PRO A 82 17.35 3.24 8.05
N LEU A 83 16.62 2.61 8.99
CA LEU A 83 16.72 1.16 9.26
C LEU A 83 16.23 0.33 8.07
N LYS A 84 15.13 0.74 7.44
CA LYS A 84 14.62 0.10 6.21
C LYS A 84 15.59 0.28 5.05
N MET A 85 16.21 1.46 4.92
CA MET A 85 17.17 1.74 3.86
C MET A 85 18.44 0.89 3.99
N GLN A 86 18.93 0.66 5.21
CA GLN A 86 20.09 -0.21 5.47
C GLN A 86 19.87 -1.64 4.95
N ALA A 87 18.66 -2.17 5.08
CA ALA A 87 18.30 -3.50 4.55
C ALA A 87 18.41 -3.60 3.02
N TYR A 88 18.28 -2.48 2.29
CA TYR A 88 18.38 -2.45 0.82
C TYR A 88 19.78 -2.07 0.30
N VAL A 89 20.57 -1.32 1.07
CA VAL A 89 21.87 -0.78 0.64
C VAL A 89 23.03 -1.75 0.87
N GLN A 90 22.91 -2.65 1.86
CA GLN A 90 23.93 -3.68 2.08
C GLN A 90 23.84 -4.74 0.97
N ASN A 91 24.58 -4.50 -0.12
CA ASN A 91 24.79 -5.47 -1.19
C ASN A 91 25.65 -6.65 -0.68
N SER A 92 25.07 -7.49 0.16
CA SER A 92 25.56 -8.83 0.46
C SER A 92 24.50 -9.82 -0.01
N LYS A 93 24.35 -9.95 -1.34
CA LYS A 93 23.61 -11.02 -2.03
C LYS A 93 22.21 -11.34 -1.49
N ALA A 94 21.15 -10.81 -2.10
CA ALA A 94 19.80 -11.40 -2.20
C ALA A 94 19.46 -12.56 -1.23
N GLY A 95 19.49 -12.30 0.08
CA GLY A 95 19.34 -13.28 1.14
C GLY A 95 18.62 -12.57 2.27
N SER A 96 17.45 -13.12 2.61
CA SER A 96 16.62 -12.84 3.78
C SER A 96 17.37 -12.24 4.99
N PRO A 97 16.70 -11.40 5.83
CA PRO A 97 17.28 -10.69 6.98
C PRO A 97 17.86 -11.58 8.10
N SER A 98 17.95 -12.88 7.88
CA SER A 98 18.46 -13.88 8.79
C SER A 98 19.87 -14.31 8.38
N ASN A 99 20.90 -13.66 8.92
CA ASN A 99 22.24 -14.26 9.10
C ASN A 99 22.19 -15.40 10.16
N LEU A 100 21.10 -16.16 10.20
CA LEU A 100 20.92 -17.29 11.09
C LEU A 100 21.49 -18.51 10.38
N THR A 101 22.40 -19.21 11.05
CA THR A 101 22.84 -20.54 10.62
C THR A 101 21.65 -21.50 10.65
N GLU A 102 21.73 -22.58 9.88
CA GLU A 102 20.68 -23.62 9.90
C GLU A 102 20.44 -24.17 11.32
N TRP A 103 21.51 -24.27 12.11
CA TRP A 103 21.44 -24.65 13.52
C TRP A 103 20.63 -23.66 14.36
N GLN A 104 20.86 -22.36 14.20
CA GLN A 104 20.09 -21.32 14.93
C GLN A 104 18.62 -21.31 14.52
N ARG A 105 18.32 -21.56 13.23
CA ARG A 105 16.93 -21.71 12.76
C ARG A 105 16.25 -22.91 13.41
N PHE A 106 16.96 -24.03 13.48
CA PHE A 106 16.48 -25.24 14.16
C PHE A 106 16.21 -24.97 15.64
N GLN A 107 17.11 -24.29 16.36
CA GLN A 107 16.91 -23.91 17.76
C GLN A 107 15.66 -23.06 17.96
N ILE A 108 15.43 -22.05 17.10
CA ILE A 108 14.22 -21.21 17.17
C ILE A 108 12.97 -22.04 16.89
N GLN A 109 13.01 -22.92 15.88
CA GLN A 109 11.87 -23.76 15.53
C GLN A 109 11.54 -24.76 16.66
N ASP A 110 12.55 -25.35 17.28
CA ASP A 110 12.42 -26.26 18.41
C ASP A 110 11.76 -25.54 19.61
N ALA A 111 12.26 -24.36 19.97
CA ALA A 111 11.70 -23.55 21.06
C ALA A 111 10.24 -23.14 20.80
N LEU A 112 9.87 -22.83 19.56
CA LEU A 112 8.50 -22.46 19.20
C LEU A 112 7.55 -23.66 19.08
N SER A 113 8.06 -24.88 18.95
CA SER A 113 7.24 -26.09 18.75
C SER A 113 6.46 -26.52 20.00
N ARG A 114 6.94 -26.14 21.19
CA ARG A 114 6.27 -26.41 22.48
C ARG A 114 5.06 -25.51 22.74
N LEU A 115 5.00 -24.35 22.08
CA LEU A 115 3.92 -23.39 22.24
C LEU A 115 2.64 -23.89 21.57
N SER A 116 1.49 -23.56 22.15
CA SER A 116 0.21 -23.71 21.43
C SER A 116 0.14 -22.74 20.25
N ASP A 117 -0.70 -23.04 19.26
CA ASP A 117 -0.84 -22.19 18.06
C ASP A 117 -1.12 -20.72 18.41
N ARG A 118 -1.98 -20.47 19.40
CA ARG A 118 -2.31 -19.10 19.85
C ARG A 118 -1.19 -18.41 20.61
N GLU A 119 -0.47 -19.13 21.47
CA GLU A 119 0.70 -18.61 22.17
C GLU A 119 1.80 -18.24 21.18
N ARG A 120 2.09 -19.13 20.22
CA ARG A 120 3.07 -18.91 19.16
C ARG A 120 2.70 -17.73 18.28
N GLU A 121 1.45 -17.66 17.84
CA GLU A 121 0.93 -16.57 17.00
C GLU A 121 1.08 -15.21 17.72
N CYS A 122 0.62 -15.11 18.97
CA CYS A 122 0.75 -13.87 19.75
C CYS A 122 2.23 -13.51 19.99
N TYR A 123 3.07 -14.49 20.30
CA TYR A 123 4.50 -14.27 20.57
C TYR A 123 5.26 -13.79 19.33
N VAL A 124 5.02 -14.39 18.15
CA VAL A 124 5.65 -13.98 16.89
C VAL A 124 5.20 -12.57 16.48
N LEU A 125 3.92 -12.24 16.64
CA LEU A 125 3.42 -10.90 16.33
C LEU A 125 3.99 -9.83 17.28
N ALA A 126 4.14 -10.16 18.56
CA ALA A 126 4.68 -9.25 19.55
C ALA A 126 6.20 -9.06 19.44
N HIS A 127 6.97 -10.14 19.36
CA HIS A 127 8.44 -10.11 19.42
C HIS A 127 9.14 -10.26 18.07
N GLY A 128 8.50 -10.88 17.08
CA GLY A 128 9.02 -10.99 15.72
C GLY A 128 8.71 -9.74 14.87
N GLU A 129 7.45 -9.33 14.87
CA GLU A 129 6.96 -8.17 14.09
C GLU A 129 6.90 -6.86 14.89
N CYS A 130 7.15 -6.90 16.20
CA CYS A 130 7.15 -5.74 17.10
C CYS A 130 5.81 -4.98 17.14
N PHE A 131 4.67 -5.67 17.02
CA PHE A 131 3.35 -5.04 17.14
C PHE A 131 2.94 -4.80 18.60
N SER A 132 2.10 -3.77 18.81
CA SER A 132 1.53 -3.50 20.13
C SER A 132 0.43 -4.52 20.48
N PHE A 133 0.28 -4.82 21.77
CA PHE A 133 -0.73 -5.81 22.22
C PHE A 133 -2.16 -5.43 21.87
N SER A 134 -2.48 -4.12 21.81
CA SER A 134 -3.78 -3.65 21.35
C SER A 134 -4.00 -3.96 19.87
N TYR A 135 -2.99 -3.74 19.03
CA TYR A 135 -3.08 -4.03 17.60
C TYR A 135 -3.21 -5.54 17.33
N ILE A 136 -2.48 -6.36 18.10
CA ILE A 136 -2.59 -7.83 18.01
C ILE A 136 -3.98 -8.31 18.43
N ALA A 137 -4.54 -7.71 19.50
CA ALA A 137 -5.88 -8.01 19.98
C ALA A 137 -6.93 -7.73 18.89
N ASP A 138 -6.84 -6.57 18.24
CA ASP A 138 -7.71 -6.20 17.12
C ASP A 138 -7.53 -7.13 15.91
N LEU A 139 -6.28 -7.51 15.60
CA LEU A 139 -5.95 -8.40 14.48
C LEU A 139 -6.52 -9.81 14.66
N LEU A 140 -6.46 -10.34 15.88
CA LEU A 140 -6.89 -11.70 16.21
C LEU A 140 -8.34 -11.77 16.70
N GLY A 141 -9.00 -10.62 16.92
CA GLY A 141 -10.37 -10.53 17.44
C GLY A 141 -10.52 -11.01 18.89
N ILE A 142 -9.49 -10.81 19.72
CA ILE A 142 -9.46 -11.21 21.13
C ILE A 142 -9.24 -10.00 22.04
N SER A 143 -9.37 -10.18 23.36
CA SER A 143 -9.10 -9.10 24.31
C SER A 143 -7.59 -8.84 24.47
N ARG A 144 -7.21 -7.59 24.77
CA ARG A 144 -5.81 -7.23 25.08
C ARG A 144 -5.23 -8.07 26.22
N SER A 145 -6.01 -8.33 27.27
CA SER A 145 -5.61 -9.16 28.41
C SER A 145 -5.34 -10.61 27.99
N SER A 146 -6.10 -11.15 27.02
CA SER A 146 -5.84 -12.48 26.47
C SER A 146 -4.52 -12.54 25.72
N VAL A 147 -4.20 -11.52 24.91
CA VAL A 147 -2.89 -11.44 24.22
C VAL A 147 -1.75 -11.41 25.22
N GLU A 148 -1.85 -10.57 26.25
CA GLU A 148 -0.85 -10.46 27.31
C GLU A 148 -0.62 -11.79 28.01
N GLU A 149 -1.69 -12.49 28.40
CA GLU A 149 -1.61 -13.81 29.02
C GLU A 149 -0.97 -14.86 28.11
N TYR A 150 -1.30 -14.86 26.81
CA TYR A 150 -0.68 -15.78 25.84
C TYR A 150 0.82 -15.51 25.66
N VAL A 151 1.22 -14.25 25.60
CA VAL A 151 2.64 -13.86 25.49
C VAL A 151 3.41 -14.23 26.76
N GLU A 152 2.86 -13.98 27.95
CA GLU A 152 3.51 -14.34 29.22
C GLU A 152 3.67 -15.86 29.38
N ARG A 153 2.64 -16.64 29.02
CA ARG A 153 2.73 -18.11 29.03
C ARG A 153 3.78 -18.61 28.04
N ALA A 154 3.84 -18.03 26.85
CA ALA A 154 4.85 -18.37 25.86
C ALA A 154 6.27 -18.08 26.38
N GLN A 155 6.48 -16.89 26.93
CA GLN A 155 7.76 -16.47 27.53
C GLN A 155 8.21 -17.43 28.63
N ARG A 156 7.28 -17.86 29.49
CA ARG A 156 7.55 -18.81 30.57
C ARG A 156 8.00 -20.17 30.04
N LYS A 157 7.28 -20.74 29.06
CA LYS A 157 7.61 -22.03 28.45
C LYS A 157 8.98 -21.99 27.76
N ILE A 158 9.29 -20.93 27.02
CA ILE A 158 10.59 -20.75 26.37
C ILE A 158 11.71 -20.63 27.43
N SER A 159 11.46 -19.90 28.52
CA SER A 159 12.45 -19.73 29.59
C SER A 159 12.77 -21.04 30.31
N GLU A 160 11.76 -21.90 30.52
CA GLU A 160 11.94 -23.26 31.04
C GLU A 160 12.77 -24.11 30.06
N ASP A 161 12.43 -24.07 28.76
CA ASP A 161 13.13 -24.84 27.73
C ASP A 161 14.59 -24.43 27.57
N LEU A 162 14.92 -23.14 27.75
CA LEU A 162 16.31 -22.68 27.77
C LEU A 162 17.13 -23.31 28.90
N GLN A 163 16.49 -23.74 29.99
CA GLN A 163 17.16 -24.38 31.12
C GLN A 163 17.17 -25.92 31.02
N SER A 164 16.20 -26.53 30.33
CA SER A 164 16.04 -27.99 30.28
C SER A 164 16.42 -28.63 28.94
N SER A 165 16.32 -27.90 27.82
CA SER A 165 16.46 -28.48 26.49
C SER A 165 17.92 -28.54 26.04
N LEU A 166 18.37 -29.76 25.72
CA LEU A 166 19.74 -30.07 25.28
C LEU A 166 20.21 -29.21 24.10
N PHE A 167 19.30 -28.84 23.20
CA PHE A 167 19.61 -28.09 21.97
C PHE A 167 19.62 -26.57 22.17
N LEU A 168 19.11 -26.07 23.29
CA LEU A 168 18.99 -24.63 23.59
C LEU A 168 20.01 -24.15 24.62
N ILE A 169 20.64 -25.08 25.35
CA ILE A 169 21.77 -24.80 26.24
C ILE A 169 23.01 -24.58 25.38
N SER A 170 23.64 -23.40 25.51
CA SER A 170 24.94 -23.08 24.91
C SER A 170 26.01 -22.92 25.98
#